data_AF-A0A1V5L1E0-F1
#
_entry.id   AF-A0A1V5L1E0-F1
#
_cell.length_a   1.000
_cell.length_b   1.000
_cell.length_c   1.000
_cell.angle_alpha   90.00
_cell.angle_beta   90.00
_cell.angle_gamma   90.00
#
_symmetry.space_group_name_H-M   'P 1'
#
loop_
_entity.id
_entity.type
_entity.pdbx_description
1 polymer ?
#
loop_
_entity_poly.entity_id
_entity_poly.type
_entity_poly.pdbx_seq_one_letter_code
_entity_poly.pdbx_strand_id
1 'polypeptide(L)' 'MFFGKPSPKAPPYDRLDRIEKKLDLIMDHLGLVPPKPDYETEIKELKRKGNQIQAIKRYREITGAGLFEAKNYVDQL' A
#
# COMPACT_ATOMS: atom_id res chain seq x y z
N MET A 1 -29.09 -2.98 -32.77
CA MET A 1 -28.79 -3.10 -31.33
C MET A 1 -27.34 -3.55 -31.18
N PHE A 2 -26.40 -2.64 -30.90
CA PHE A 2 -25.00 -2.96 -30.64
C PHE A 2 -24.63 -2.42 -29.25
N PHE A 3 -24.69 -3.28 -28.24
CA PHE A 3 -24.11 -2.99 -26.93
C PHE A 3 -22.62 -3.32 -26.99
N GLY A 4 -21.81 -2.32 -27.36
CA GLY A 4 -20.37 -2.37 -27.11
C GLY A 4 -20.17 -2.46 -25.61
N LYS A 5 -19.61 -3.57 -25.11
CA LYS A 5 -19.21 -3.68 -23.70
C LYS A 5 -18.22 -2.54 -23.42
N PRO A 6 -18.40 -1.75 -22.34
CA PRO A 6 -17.43 -0.73 -21.99
C PRO A 6 -16.08 -1.41 -21.73
N SER A 7 -15.03 -0.90 -22.37
CA SER A 7 -13.66 -1.32 -22.08
C SER A 7 -13.35 -1.08 -20.59
N PRO A 8 -12.63 -1.99 -19.91
CA PRO A 8 -12.18 -1.73 -18.56
C PRO A 8 -11.25 -0.51 -18.59
N LYS A 9 -11.69 0.61 -18.01
CA LYS A 9 -10.78 1.73 -17.74
C LYS A 9 -9.68 1.18 -16.83
N ALA A 10 -8.42 1.31 -17.24
CA ALA A 10 -7.30 1.09 -16.34
C ALA A 10 -7.54 1.90 -15.06
N PRO A 11 -7.21 1.36 -13.87
CA PRO A 11 -7.41 2.09 -12.62
C PRO A 11 -6.67 3.44 -12.70
N PRO A 12 -7.11 4.48 -11.99
CA PRO A 12 -6.69 5.88 -12.16
C PRO A 12 -5.20 6.20 -11.84
N TYR A 13 -4.34 5.18 -11.79
CA TYR A 13 -2.98 5.21 -11.26
C TYR A 13 -1.86 5.28 -12.31
N ASP A 14 -2.13 5.19 -13.62
CA ASP A 14 -1.07 5.10 -14.66
C ASP A 14 0.02 6.20 -14.63
N ARG A 15 -0.34 7.45 -14.29
CA ARG A 15 0.66 8.54 -14.14
C ARG A 15 1.32 8.48 -12.77
N LEU A 16 0.56 8.13 -11.75
CA LEU A 16 0.99 8.12 -10.37
C LEU A 16 2.02 7.00 -10.14
N ASP A 17 1.77 5.80 -10.65
CA ASP A 17 2.69 4.65 -10.59
C ASP A 17 4.06 4.99 -11.20
N ARG A 18 4.06 5.72 -12.33
CA ARG A 18 5.30 6.16 -12.97
C ARG A 18 6.05 7.20 -12.15
N ILE A 19 5.33 8.03 -11.40
CA ILE A 19 5.93 9.03 -10.51
C ILE A 19 6.50 8.34 -9.28
N GLU A 20 5.73 7.46 -8.63
CA GLU A 20 6.19 6.65 -7.49
C GLU A 20 7.45 5.86 -7.84
N LYS A 21 7.43 5.14 -8.97
CA LYS A 21 8.61 4.38 -9.42
C LYS A 21 9.85 5.25 -9.66
N LYS A 22 9.68 6.48 -10.17
CA LYS A 22 10.81 7.41 -10.35
C LYS A 22 11.30 7.96 -9.01
N LEU A 23 10.39 8.24 -8.08
CA LEU A 23 10.74 8.70 -6.74
C LEU A 23 11.53 7.63 -5.99
N ASP A 24 11.10 6.37 -6.05
CA ASP A 24 11.82 5.24 -5.44
C ASP A 24 13.26 5.14 -5.96
N LEU A 25 13.46 5.24 -7.28
CA LEU A 25 14.79 5.19 -7.90
C LEU A 25 15.69 6.37 -7.46
N ILE A 26 15.12 7.56 -7.31
CA ILE A 26 15.84 8.75 -6.86
C ILE A 26 16.21 8.61 -5.38
N MET A 27 15.27 8.15 -4.55
CA MET A 27 15.50 7.95 -3.12
C MET A 27 16.59 6.90 -2.88
N ASP A 28 16.58 5.80 -3.63
CA ASP A 28 17.63 4.77 -3.58
C ASP A 28 18.99 5.33 -4.00
N HIS A 29 19.06 6.03 -5.14
CA HIS A 29 20.30 6.64 -5.63
C HIS A 29 20.89 7.66 -4.64
N LEU A 30 20.04 8.41 -3.95
CA LEU A 30 20.45 9.41 -2.96
C LEU A 30 20.70 8.81 -1.56
N GLY A 31 20.48 7.51 -1.36
CA GLY A 31 20.61 6.86 -0.05
C GLY A 31 19.56 7.32 0.97
N LEU A 32 18.44 7.89 0.51
CA LEU A 32 17.36 8.41 1.33
C LEU A 32 16.33 7.32 1.64
N VAL A 33 16.79 6.15 2.07
CA VAL A 33 15.91 5.09 2.56
C VAL A 33 15.50 5.50 3.98
N PRO A 34 14.27 6.01 4.21
CA PRO A 34 13.85 6.26 5.57
C PRO A 34 13.92 4.93 6.32
N PRO A 35 14.46 4.90 7.56
CA PRO A 35 14.37 3.70 8.38
C PRO A 35 12.90 3.30 8.40
N LYS A 36 12.59 2.07 7.98
CA LYS A 36 11.22 1.55 8.08
C LYS A 36 10.76 1.84 9.50
N PRO A 37 9.73 2.68 9.70
CA PRO A 37 9.21 2.86 11.03
C PRO A 37 8.83 1.47 11.54
N ASP A 38 9.14 1.17 12.80
CA ASP A 38 8.89 -0.16 13.39
C ASP A 38 7.40 -0.38 13.68
N TYR A 39 6.56 -0.07 12.69
CA TYR A 39 5.15 -0.41 12.68
C TYR A 39 4.95 -1.89 12.38
N GLU A 40 5.95 -2.57 11.80
CA GLU A 40 5.85 -3.99 11.47
C GLU A 40 5.67 -4.82 12.74
N THR A 41 6.43 -4.53 13.81
CA THR A 41 6.28 -5.20 15.10
C THR A 41 4.89 -4.94 15.70
N GLU A 42 4.44 -3.68 15.71
CA GLU A 42 3.11 -3.30 16.22
C GLU A 42 1.98 -4.04 15.47
N ILE A 43 2.04 -4.08 14.14
CA ILE A 43 1.02 -4.72 13.30
C ILE A 43 1.04 -6.24 13.47
N LYS A 44 2.24 -6.87 13.56
CA LYS A 44 2.37 -8.31 13.83
C LYS A 44 1.76 -8.68 15.18
N GLU A 45 1.94 -7.86 16.20
CA GLU A 45 1.30 -8.08 17.50
C GLU A 45 -0.21 -7.99 17.43
N LEU A 46 -0.75 -6.98 16.75
CA LEU A 46 -2.19 -6.81 16.54
C LEU A 46 -2.77 -8.02 15.79
N LYS A 47 -2.09 -8.49 14.75
CA LYS A 47 -2.48 -9.69 13.99
C LYS A 47 -2.47 -10.94 14.88
N ARG A 48 -1.41 -11.14 15.67
CA ARG A 48 -1.29 -12.28 16.60
C ARG A 48 -2.40 -12.29 17.66
N LYS A 49 -2.86 -11.11 18.09
CA LYS A 49 -3.98 -10.95 19.04
C LYS A 49 -5.37 -11.13 18.39
N GLY A 50 -5.44 -11.40 17.08
CA GLY A 50 -6.70 -11.50 16.32
C GLY A 50 -7.33 -10.16 15.95
N ASN A 51 -6.64 -9.04 16.19
CA ASN A 51 -7.15 -7.69 15.97
C ASN A 51 -6.92 -7.21 14.52
N GLN A 52 -7.39 -7.99 13.54
CA GLN A 52 -7.16 -7.75 12.09
C GLN A 52 -7.53 -6.32 11.64
N ILE A 53 -8.68 -5.82 12.07
CA ILE A 53 -9.17 -4.48 11.69
C ILE A 53 -8.25 -3.38 12.23
N GLN A 54 -7.75 -3.56 13.46
CA GLN A 54 -6.83 -2.60 14.08
C GLN A 54 -5.47 -2.62 13.39
N ALA A 55 -4.96 -3.79 13.02
CA ALA A 55 -3.74 -3.94 12.24
C ALA A 55 -3.83 -3.21 10.89
N ILE A 56 -4.93 -3.41 10.16
CA ILE A 56 -5.19 -2.73 8.87
C ILE A 56 -5.32 -1.23 9.06
N LYS A 57 -6.09 -0.78 10.06
CA LYS A 57 -6.26 0.64 10.37
C LYS A 57 -4.91 1.30 10.68
N ARG A 58 -4.10 0.65 11.52
CA ARG A 58 -2.78 1.15 11.94
C ARG A 58 -1.83 1.30 10.75
N TYR A 59 -1.79 0.30 9.87
CA TYR A 59 -0.98 0.38 8.64
C TYR A 59 -1.38 1.57 7.77
N ARG A 60 -2.69 1.83 7.60
CA ARG A 60 -3.20 2.97 6.80
C ARG A 60 -2.84 4.31 7.42
N GLU A 61 -2.90 4.44 8.74
CA GLU A 61 -2.56 5.68 9.44
C GLU A 61 -1.08 6.03 9.29
N ILE A 62 -0.21 5.02 9.24
CA ILE A 62 1.24 5.22 9.20
C ILE A 62 1.74 5.42 7.77
N THR A 63 1.20 4.67 6.82
CA THR A 63 1.69 4.66 5.43
C THR A 63 0.85 5.51 4.49
N GLY A 64 -0.38 5.88 4.88
CA GLY A 64 -1.35 6.50 3.98
C GLY A 64 -1.99 5.53 2.98
N ALA A 65 -1.70 4.23 3.08
CA ALA A 65 -2.15 3.23 2.12
C ALA A 65 -3.68 3.13 1.97
N GLY A 66 -4.10 2.71 0.78
CA GLY A 66 -5.48 2.34 0.51
C GLY A 66 -5.93 1.14 1.34
N LEU A 67 -7.25 0.95 1.48
CA LEU A 67 -7.79 -0.17 2.26
C LEU A 67 -7.36 -1.54 1.69
N PHE A 68 -7.30 -1.66 0.36
CA PHE A 68 -6.88 -2.88 -0.31
C PHE A 68 -5.40 -3.21 -0.03
N GLU A 69 -4.52 -2.24 -0.23
CA GLU A 69 -3.07 -2.37 0.04
C GLU A 69 -2.82 -2.73 1.50
N ALA A 70 -3.49 -2.04 2.42
CA ALA A 70 -3.36 -2.29 3.85
C ALA A 70 -3.82 -3.69 4.25
N LYS A 71 -4.95 -4.15 3.70
CA LYS A 71 -5.42 -5.52 3.92
C LYS A 71 -4.41 -6.53 3.38
N ASN A 72 -3.93 -6.36 2.15
CA ASN A 72 -2.99 -7.30 1.54
C ASN A 72 -1.67 -7.37 2.32
N TYR A 73 -1.14 -6.23 2.75
CA TYR A 73 0.05 -6.20 3.59
C TYR A 73 -0.16 -6.97 4.89
N VAL A 74 -1.24 -6.68 5.62
CA VAL A 74 -1.54 -7.36 6.89
C VAL A 74 -1.78 -8.85 6.70
N ASP A 75 -2.43 -9.26 5.61
CA ASP A 75 -2.64 -10.67 5.28
C ASP A 75 -1.30 -11.42 5.03
N GLN A 76 -0.29 -10.74 4.48
CA GLN A 76 1.04 -11.29 4.17
C GLN A 76 2.03 -11.33 5.37
N LEU A 77 1.75 -10.63 6.46
CA LEU A 77 2.58 -10.62 7.69
C LEU A 77 2.55 -11.93 8.49
#